data_AF-A0A9W4Q0E9-F1
#
_entry.id   AF-A0A9W4Q0E9-F1
#
_cell.length_a   1.000
_cell.length_b   1.000
_cell.length_c   1.000
_cell.angle_alpha   90.00
_cell.angle_beta   90.00
_cell.angle_gamma   90.00
#
_symmetry.space_group_name_H-M   'P 1'
#
loop_
_entity.id
_entity.type
_entity.pdbx_description
1 polymer ?
#
loop_
_entity_poly.entity_id
_entity_poly.type
_entity_poly.pdbx_seq_one_letter_code
_entity_poly.pdbx_strand_id
1 'polypeptide(L)'
;MAVLSRGERDSDIADKNTMKHRNEAELAAGNDCIERLYEAVLAIKRHGQGAPRTVKLAQEGVAKMAKKLVEEAAEVGLDAVQGDRIQVIRESADLLYHLTVLWAETGIVPDEVWQEMERREKLYGIAEKLLKSGNRA
;
A
#
# COMPACT_ATOMS: atom_id res chain seq x y z
N MET A 1 11.55 -36.80 24.32
CA MET A 1 12.25 -35.66 23.69
C MET A 1 12.66 -36.08 22.29
N ALA A 2 11.91 -35.68 21.26
CA ALA A 2 12.28 -35.97 19.89
C ALA A 2 13.36 -34.97 19.44
N VAL A 3 14.61 -35.42 19.36
CA VAL A 3 15.69 -34.65 18.76
C VAL A 3 15.50 -34.73 17.25
N LEU A 4 14.92 -33.67 16.66
CA LEU A 4 14.76 -33.55 15.20
C LEU A 4 16.13 -33.72 14.52
N SER A 5 16.16 -34.47 13.42
CA SER A 5 17.37 -34.78 12.66
C SER A 5 17.98 -33.49 12.09
N ARG A 6 19.31 -33.44 11.99
CA ARG A 6 20.04 -32.25 11.50
C ARG A 6 19.61 -31.86 10.07
N GLY A 7 19.20 -32.82 9.25
CA GLY A 7 18.74 -32.59 7.87
C GLY A 7 17.33 -31.98 7.74
N GLU A 8 16.43 -32.19 8.70
CA GLU A 8 15.06 -31.64 8.68
C GLU A 8 15.03 -30.18 9.16
N ARG A 9 15.95 -29.82 10.07
CA ARG A 9 16.11 -28.43 10.54
C ARG A 9 16.67 -27.51 9.45
N ASP A 10 17.57 -28.01 8.60
CA ASP A 10 18.20 -27.21 7.56
C ASP A 10 17.24 -26.89 6.40
N SER A 11 16.29 -27.80 6.07
CA SER A 11 15.22 -27.54 5.09
C SER A 11 14.19 -26.53 5.60
N ASP A 12 13.78 -26.63 6.87
CA ASP A 12 12.81 -25.71 7.48
C ASP A 12 13.34 -24.28 7.61
N ILE A 13 14.66 -24.11 7.78
CA ILE A 13 15.32 -22.80 7.85
C ILE A 13 15.44 -22.17 6.45
N ALA A 14 15.75 -22.97 5.42
CA ALA A 14 15.82 -22.51 4.03
C ALA A 14 14.46 -22.00 3.51
N ASP A 15 13.37 -22.71 3.84
CA ASP A 15 12.02 -22.31 3.43
C ASP A 15 11.55 -21.02 4.13
N LYS A 16 11.84 -20.86 5.42
CA LYS A 16 11.50 -19.63 6.17
C LYS A 16 12.28 -18.41 5.68
N ASN A 17 13.55 -18.57 5.33
CA ASN A 17 14.36 -17.47 4.82
C ASN A 17 13.90 -17.04 3.41
N THR A 18 13.50 -18.01 2.59
CA THR A 18 12.97 -17.75 1.23
C THR A 18 11.62 -17.03 1.27
N MET A 19 10.71 -17.42 2.18
CA MET A 19 9.43 -16.70 2.38
C MET A 19 9.63 -15.29 2.95
N LYS A 20 10.57 -15.10 3.88
CA LYS A 20 10.88 -13.78 4.44
C LYS A 20 11.36 -12.80 3.37
N HIS A 21 12.31 -13.21 2.52
CA HIS A 21 12.82 -12.37 1.44
C HIS A 21 11.78 -12.05 0.37
N ARG A 22 10.87 -13.00 0.07
CA ARG A 22 9.76 -12.75 -0.85
C ARG A 22 8.79 -11.69 -0.32
N ASN A 23 8.41 -11.78 0.95
CA ASN A 23 7.52 -10.81 1.57
C ASN A 23 8.18 -9.41 1.63
N GLU A 24 9.46 -9.32 1.99
CA GLU A 24 10.21 -8.05 2.00
C GLU A 24 10.26 -7.41 0.61
N ALA A 25 10.50 -8.20 -0.44
CA ALA A 25 10.53 -7.71 -1.82
C ALA A 25 9.13 -7.28 -2.33
N GLU A 26 8.06 -7.98 -1.93
CA GLU A 26 6.69 -7.68 -2.33
C GLU A 26 6.14 -6.43 -1.62
N LEU A 27 6.46 -6.25 -0.34
CA LEU A 27 6.21 -5.02 0.42
C LEU A 27 6.97 -3.83 -0.19
N ALA A 28 8.25 -4.02 -0.56
CA ALA A 28 9.03 -3.02 -1.26
C ALA A 28 8.43 -2.65 -2.64
N ALA A 29 7.88 -3.62 -3.38
CA ALA A 29 7.26 -3.39 -4.68
C ALA A 29 5.95 -2.57 -4.60
N GLY A 30 5.19 -2.71 -3.51
CA GLY A 30 3.99 -1.90 -3.25
C GLY A 30 4.32 -0.44 -2.96
N ASN A 31 5.33 -0.18 -2.13
CA ASN A 31 5.81 1.19 -1.88
C ASN A 31 6.37 1.83 -3.15
N ASP A 32 7.15 1.06 -3.92
CA ASP A 32 7.72 1.46 -5.21
C ASP A 32 6.63 1.86 -6.24
N CYS A 33 5.44 1.25 -6.24
CA CYS A 33 4.38 1.65 -7.16
C CYS A 33 3.77 3.03 -6.83
N ILE A 34 3.58 3.34 -5.55
CA ILE A 34 3.07 4.63 -5.08
C ILE A 34 4.14 5.72 -5.27
N GLU A 35 5.40 5.43 -4.97
CA GLU A 35 6.52 6.35 -5.19
C GLU A 35 6.65 6.74 -6.66
N ARG A 36 6.61 5.76 -7.58
CA ARG A 36 6.62 6.06 -9.02
C ARG A 36 5.43 6.89 -9.47
N LEU A 37 4.24 6.60 -8.95
CA LEU A 37 3.04 7.39 -9.25
C LEU A 37 3.20 8.83 -8.74
N TYR A 38 3.66 8.99 -7.51
CA TYR A 38 3.90 10.29 -6.89
C TYR A 38 4.88 11.13 -7.72
N GLU A 39 6.02 10.57 -8.10
CA GLU A 39 7.01 11.24 -8.94
C GLU A 39 6.45 11.61 -10.32
N ALA A 40 5.66 10.72 -10.93
CA ALA A 40 4.99 11.02 -12.20
C ALA A 40 4.01 12.19 -12.06
N VAL A 41 3.23 12.26 -10.97
CA VAL A 41 2.31 13.38 -10.71
C VAL A 41 3.10 14.68 -10.49
N LEU A 42 4.19 14.66 -9.71
CA LEU A 42 5.03 15.84 -9.52
C LEU A 42 5.64 16.33 -10.84
N ALA A 43 6.10 15.43 -11.72
CA ALA A 43 6.59 15.79 -13.04
C ALA A 43 5.49 16.46 -13.88
N ILE A 44 4.27 15.92 -13.87
CA ILE A 44 3.12 16.50 -14.56
C ILE A 44 2.82 17.91 -14.03
N LYS A 45 2.85 18.11 -12.71
CA LYS A 45 2.64 19.43 -12.09
C LYS A 45 3.71 20.44 -12.50
N ARG A 46 4.99 20.03 -12.54
CA ARG A 46 6.10 20.92 -12.89
C ARG A 46 6.09 21.35 -14.36
N HIS A 47 5.72 20.43 -15.25
CA HIS A 47 5.87 20.63 -16.69
C HIS A 47 4.56 20.91 -17.43
N GLY A 48 3.41 20.70 -16.78
CA GLY A 48 2.08 20.80 -17.39
C GLY A 48 1.84 19.78 -18.51
N GLN A 49 2.67 18.74 -18.60
CA GLN A 49 2.66 17.74 -19.66
C GLN A 49 2.58 16.33 -19.05
N GLY A 50 1.69 15.51 -19.57
CA GLY A 50 1.54 14.09 -19.21
C GLY A 50 0.10 13.62 -19.35
N ALA A 51 -0.31 12.66 -18.51
CA ALA A 51 -1.63 12.02 -18.63
C ALA A 51 -2.77 13.06 -18.53
N PRO A 52 -3.68 13.15 -19.53
CA PRO A 52 -4.72 14.18 -19.56
C PRO A 52 -5.63 14.20 -18.32
N ARG A 53 -5.93 13.03 -17.73
CA ARG A 53 -6.71 12.92 -16.49
C ARG A 53 -6.01 13.62 -15.33
N THR A 54 -4.73 13.34 -15.11
CA THR A 54 -3.93 13.94 -14.03
C THR A 54 -3.72 15.44 -14.24
N VAL A 55 -3.45 15.87 -15.48
CA VAL A 55 -3.30 17.29 -15.83
C VAL A 55 -4.59 18.05 -15.51
N LYS A 56 -5.73 17.51 -15.92
CA LYS A 56 -7.04 18.11 -15.65
C LYS A 56 -7.33 18.19 -14.16
N LEU A 57 -7.09 17.11 -13.40
CA LEU A 57 -7.25 17.11 -11.95
C LEU A 57 -6.39 18.17 -11.26
N ALA A 58 -5.13 18.32 -11.69
CA ALA A 58 -4.24 19.37 -11.17
C ALA A 58 -4.78 20.79 -11.42
N GLN A 59 -5.38 21.02 -12.59
CA GLN A 59 -6.02 22.31 -12.91
C GLN A 59 -7.31 22.58 -12.13
N GLU A 60 -8.03 21.52 -11.73
CA GLU A 60 -9.28 21.63 -10.97
C GLU A 60 -9.05 21.84 -9.46
N GLY A 61 -7.82 21.65 -8.97
CA GLY A 61 -7.38 21.98 -7.61
C GLY A 61 -7.83 21.01 -6.51
N VAL A 62 -7.35 21.28 -5.30
CA VAL A 62 -7.50 20.40 -4.11
C VAL A 62 -8.95 19.99 -3.83
N ALA A 63 -9.91 20.91 -3.95
CA ALA A 63 -11.31 20.62 -3.63
C ALA A 63 -11.89 19.50 -4.53
N LYS A 64 -11.54 19.50 -5.81
CA LYS A 64 -12.00 18.49 -6.76
C LYS A 64 -11.30 17.15 -6.55
N MET A 65 -10.00 17.18 -6.25
CA MET A 65 -9.23 15.97 -5.89
C MET A 65 -9.80 15.31 -4.64
N ALA A 66 -10.05 16.08 -3.58
CA ALA A 66 -10.64 15.59 -2.34
C ALA A 66 -12.05 15.02 -2.57
N LYS A 67 -12.86 15.65 -3.42
CA LYS A 67 -14.17 15.10 -3.80
C LYS A 67 -14.04 13.72 -4.45
N LYS A 68 -13.11 13.56 -5.41
CA LYS A 68 -12.87 12.26 -6.06
C LYS A 68 -12.40 11.21 -5.05
N LEU A 69 -11.46 11.55 -4.17
CA LEU A 69 -11.00 10.65 -3.11
C LEU A 69 -12.17 10.12 -2.25
N VAL A 70 -13.11 11.00 -1.86
CA VAL A 70 -14.28 10.62 -1.06
C VAL A 70 -15.25 9.74 -1.85
N GLU A 71 -15.41 10.00 -3.14
CA GLU A 71 -16.23 9.17 -4.04
C GLU A 71 -15.68 7.73 -4.10
N GLU A 72 -14.38 7.56 -4.39
CA GLU A 72 -13.77 6.22 -4.46
C GLU A 72 -13.84 5.49 -3.11
N ALA A 73 -13.67 6.20 -1.99
CA ALA A 73 -13.78 5.61 -0.66
C ALA A 73 -15.19 5.08 -0.37
N ALA A 74 -16.22 5.79 -0.84
CA ALA A 74 -17.61 5.35 -0.71
C ALA A 74 -17.87 4.12 -1.59
N GLU A 75 -17.37 4.11 -2.83
CA GLU A 75 -17.52 2.99 -3.76
C GLU A 75 -16.84 1.71 -3.24
N VAL A 76 -15.61 1.80 -2.73
CA VAL A 76 -14.93 0.67 -2.05
C VAL A 76 -15.80 0.07 -0.94
N GLY A 77 -16.37 0.91 -0.08
CA GLY A 77 -17.21 0.46 1.03
C GLY A 77 -18.51 -0.19 0.55
N LEU A 78 -19.16 0.40 -0.44
CA LEU A 78 -20.41 -0.11 -1.02
C LEU A 78 -20.19 -1.44 -1.74
N ASP A 79 -19.12 -1.58 -2.51
CA ASP A 79 -18.82 -2.79 -3.26
C ASP A 79 -18.39 -3.92 -2.32
N ALA A 80 -17.73 -3.59 -1.21
CA ALA A 80 -17.42 -4.55 -0.15
C ALA A 80 -18.70 -5.09 0.50
N VAL A 81 -19.69 -4.23 0.79
CA VAL A 81 -21.00 -4.64 1.31
C VAL A 81 -21.75 -5.53 0.31
N GLN A 82 -21.60 -5.25 -0.98
CA GLN A 82 -22.20 -6.05 -2.06
C GLN A 82 -21.45 -7.37 -2.34
N GLY A 83 -20.25 -7.55 -1.79
CA GLY A 83 -19.41 -8.71 -2.04
C GLY A 83 -18.77 -8.72 -3.43
N ASP A 84 -18.71 -7.59 -4.13
CA ASP A 84 -18.06 -7.49 -5.44
C ASP A 84 -16.55 -7.31 -5.28
N ARG A 85 -15.84 -8.44 -5.21
CA ARG A 85 -14.39 -8.45 -5.05
C ARG A 85 -13.65 -7.71 -6.17
N ILE A 86 -14.14 -7.77 -7.41
CA ILE A 86 -13.43 -7.16 -8.55
C ILE A 86 -13.55 -5.65 -8.45
N GLN A 87 -14.74 -5.15 -8.14
CA GLN A 87 -14.96 -3.73 -7.97
C GLN A 87 -14.20 -3.18 -6.75
N VAL A 88 -14.21 -3.88 -5.61
CA VAL A 88 -13.39 -3.49 -4.44
C VAL A 88 -11.92 -3.29 -4.82
N ILE A 89 -11.34 -4.16 -5.64
CA ILE A 89 -9.94 -4.02 -6.08
C ILE A 89 -9.75 -2.79 -6.97
N ARG A 90 -10.67 -2.55 -7.90
CA ARG A 90 -10.62 -1.41 -8.83
C ARG A 90 -10.76 -0.08 -8.08
N GLU A 91 -11.77 0.04 -7.25
CA GLU A 91 -12.01 1.29 -6.50
C GLU A 91 -10.96 1.51 -5.42
N SER A 92 -10.34 0.44 -4.88
CA SER A 92 -9.17 0.60 -4.01
C SER A 92 -7.97 1.16 -4.77
N ALA A 93 -7.77 0.77 -6.03
CA ALA A 93 -6.70 1.32 -6.87
C ALA A 93 -6.97 2.79 -7.23
N ASP A 94 -8.21 3.14 -7.58
CA ASP A 94 -8.60 4.52 -7.88
C ASP A 94 -8.51 5.41 -6.62
N LEU A 95 -8.88 4.88 -5.45
CA LEU A 95 -8.69 5.54 -4.15
C LEU A 95 -7.22 5.86 -3.88
N LEU A 96 -6.32 4.88 -4.04
CA LEU A 96 -4.87 5.08 -3.84
C LEU A 96 -4.30 6.06 -4.86
N TYR A 97 -4.76 6.03 -6.11
CA TYR A 97 -4.38 7.00 -7.13
C TYR A 97 -4.79 8.42 -6.71
N HIS A 98 -6.05 8.62 -6.34
CA HIS A 98 -6.56 9.93 -5.94
C HIS A 98 -5.91 10.46 -4.66
N LEU A 99 -5.56 9.57 -3.73
CA LEU A 99 -4.82 9.90 -2.53
C LEU A 99 -3.40 10.37 -2.86
N THR A 100 -2.70 9.65 -3.75
CA THR A 100 -1.34 10.00 -4.18
C THR A 100 -1.30 11.35 -4.91
N VAL A 101 -2.29 11.60 -5.77
CA VAL A 101 -2.45 12.91 -6.45
C VAL A 101 -2.67 14.03 -5.44
N LEU A 102 -3.51 13.79 -4.42
CA LEU A 102 -3.77 14.76 -3.36
C LEU A 102 -2.52 15.04 -2.51
N TRP A 103 -1.72 14.02 -2.20
CA TRP A 103 -0.44 14.19 -1.51
C TRP A 103 0.54 15.06 -2.30
N ALA A 104 0.70 14.77 -3.60
CA ALA A 104 1.54 15.58 -4.49
C ALA A 104 1.01 17.02 -4.62
N GLU A 105 -0.31 17.23 -4.49
CA GLU A 105 -0.89 18.57 -4.48
C GLU A 105 -0.62 19.34 -3.18
N THR A 106 -0.67 18.64 -2.05
CA THR A 106 -0.58 19.22 -0.71
C THR A 106 0.83 19.22 -0.12
N GLY A 107 1.81 18.66 -0.84
CA GLY A 107 3.22 18.62 -0.43
C GLY A 107 3.55 17.54 0.60
N ILE A 108 2.69 16.54 0.74
CA ILE A 108 2.94 15.35 1.58
C ILE A 108 3.72 14.35 0.73
N VAL A 109 4.85 13.83 1.22
CA VAL A 109 5.59 12.77 0.52
C VAL A 109 5.13 11.39 1.02
N PRO A 110 5.13 10.33 0.17
CA PRO A 110 4.70 8.99 0.58
C PRO A 110 5.41 8.47 1.84
N ASP A 111 6.71 8.74 1.99
CA ASP A 111 7.51 8.37 3.17
C ASP A 111 6.91 8.86 4.49
N GLU A 112 6.33 10.05 4.54
CA GLU A 112 5.70 10.57 5.78
C GLU A 112 4.50 9.71 6.19
N VAL A 113 3.74 9.21 5.21
CA VAL A 113 2.58 8.34 5.45
C VAL A 113 3.02 6.94 5.85
N TRP A 114 4.08 6.41 5.22
CA TRP A 114 4.67 5.12 5.60
C TRP A 114 5.22 5.14 7.02
N GLN A 115 5.91 6.22 7.42
CA GLN A 115 6.37 6.40 8.80
C GLN A 115 5.19 6.41 9.79
N GLU A 116 4.08 7.08 9.45
CA GLU A 116 2.87 7.06 10.28
C GLU A 116 2.23 5.67 10.32
N MET A 117 2.24 4.91 9.22
CA MET A 117 1.74 3.53 9.20
C MET A 117 2.59 2.61 10.08
N GLU A 118 3.91 2.69 10.02
CA GLU A 118 4.80 1.95 10.92
C GLU A 118 4.56 2.31 12.40
N ARG A 119 4.33 3.59 12.68
CA ARG A 119 3.99 4.05 14.04
C ARG A 119 2.67 3.42 14.51
N ARG A 120 1.65 3.36 13.64
CA ARG A 120 0.35 2.74 13.94
C ARG A 120 0.44 1.22 14.11
N GLU A 121 1.26 0.56 13.29
CA GLU A 121 1.51 -0.87 13.40
C GLU A 121 2.03 -1.24 14.80
N LYS A 122 3.02 -0.47 15.29
CA LYS A 122 3.58 -0.61 16.64
C LYS A 122 2.56 -0.25 17.72
N LEU A 123 1.80 0.83 17.53
CA LEU A 123 0.83 1.31 18.53
C LEU A 123 -0.33 0.33 18.72
N TYR A 124 -0.83 -0.27 17.64
CA TYR A 124 -1.99 -1.15 17.68
C TYR A 124 -1.62 -2.64 17.71
N GLY A 125 -0.32 -2.97 17.65
CA GLY A 125 0.17 -4.34 17.64
C GLY A 125 -0.34 -5.16 16.45
N ILE A 126 -0.63 -4.50 15.32
CA ILE A 126 -1.30 -5.10 14.15
C ILE A 126 -0.41 -6.18 13.50
N ALA A 127 0.91 -5.97 13.48
CA ALA A 127 1.85 -6.96 12.92
C ALA A 127 2.64 -7.75 13.97
N GLU A 128 2.70 -7.27 15.23
CA GLU A 128 3.53 -7.89 16.28
C GLU A 128 3.05 -9.30 16.66
N LYS A 129 1.77 -9.62 16.40
CA LYS A 129 1.18 -10.94 16.64
C LYS A 129 1.30 -11.94 15.49
N LEU A 130 1.73 -11.55 14.29
CA LEU A 130 1.85 -12.47 13.15
C LEU A 130 2.97 -13.53 13.33
N LEU A 131 3.88 -13.34 14.30
CA LEU A 131 5.01 -14.26 14.56
C LEU A 131 4.83 -15.18 15.79
N LYS A 132 3.72 -15.11 16.53
CA LYS A 132 3.54 -15.88 17.80
C LYS A 132 2.61 -17.09 17.72
N SER A 133 2.35 -17.64 16.53
CA SER A 133 1.65 -18.92 16.35
C SER A 133 2.57 -20.02 15.82
N GLY A 134 3.72 -20.24 16.48
CA GLY A 134 4.69 -21.25 16.06
C GLY A 134 5.50 -21.91 17.17
N ASN A 135 5.10 -21.78 18.44
CA ASN A 135 5.68 -22.60 19.50
C ASN A 135 4.74 -22.66 20.73
N ARG A 136 3.85 -23.64 20.74
CA ARG A 136 3.39 -24.23 22.01
C ARG A 136 3.81 -25.70 21.98
N ALA A 137 4.69 -26.01 22.91
CA ALA A 137 5.27 -27.31 23.17
C ALA A 137 4.23 -28.38 23.52
#